data_AF-A0A9W9E157-F1
#
_entry.id   AF-A0A9W9E157-F1
#
_cell.length_a   1.000
_cell.length_b   1.000
_cell.length_c   1.000
_cell.angle_alpha   90.00
_cell.angle_beta   90.00
_cell.angle_gamma   90.00
#
_symmetry.space_group_name_H-M   'P 1'
#
loop_
_entity.id
_entity.type
_entity.pdbx_description
1 polymer ?
#
loop_
_entity_poly.entity_id
_entity_poly.type
_entity_poly.pdbx_seq_one_letter_code
_entity_poly.pdbx_strand_id
1 'polypeptide(L)'
;DSDSSCPFRELAQSRRQVSSPNGLYTHHSREGIFSALLFRGILFNTEALHETRHLGFFESFEIWTQFKAQHADRGEKYICNPCAYGTTKGRVSTNDKNFWIASEILFEKLQDPNISFTTIWQFVVNARDHHNKKLFPSFGDLSAYLLTVDLTYAQWIPWPDLDEVAQAVFVLAKGALHGLQKIGLVSADSYTKEEVVEGFKMLYRFLDEDPKFKTIKQAVVFDPFMVEHALCKMSK
;
A
#
# COMPACT_ATOMS: atom_id res chain seq x y z
N ASP A 1 2.71 -8.00 -16.07
CA ASP A 1 1.98 -8.01 -14.79
C ASP A 1 1.17 -6.70 -14.66
N SER A 2 -0.13 -6.82 -14.38
CA SER A 2 -1.04 -5.67 -14.30
C SER A 2 -0.81 -4.82 -13.03
N ASP A 3 -0.31 -5.39 -11.94
CA ASP A 3 -0.02 -4.63 -10.71
C ASP A 3 1.09 -3.59 -10.94
N SER A 4 2.07 -3.95 -11.79
CA SER A 4 3.17 -3.06 -12.14
C SER A 4 2.84 -2.01 -13.21
N SER A 5 1.78 -2.20 -14.01
CA SER A 5 1.48 -1.39 -15.21
C SER A 5 0.12 -0.68 -15.22
N CYS A 6 -0.85 -1.12 -14.41
CA CYS A 6 -2.17 -0.50 -14.34
C CYS A 6 -2.08 0.88 -13.66
N PRO A 7 -2.52 1.97 -14.32
CA PRO A 7 -2.52 3.31 -13.72
C PRO A 7 -3.64 3.51 -12.71
N PHE A 8 -4.63 2.62 -12.66
CA PHE A 8 -5.76 2.70 -11.74
C PHE A 8 -5.54 1.70 -10.59
N ARG A 9 -5.10 2.22 -9.44
CA ARG A 9 -4.65 1.42 -8.29
C ARG A 9 -5.61 0.29 -7.90
N GLU A 10 -6.90 0.62 -7.73
CA GLU A 10 -7.90 -0.36 -7.29
C GLU A 10 -8.33 -1.34 -8.39
N LEU A 11 -7.95 -1.08 -9.64
CA LEU A 11 -8.17 -2.00 -10.75
C LEU A 11 -6.98 -2.94 -11.00
N ALA A 12 -5.86 -2.76 -10.30
CA ALA A 12 -4.72 -3.66 -10.32
C ALA A 12 -5.12 -5.06 -9.81
N GLN A 13 -4.55 -6.13 -10.39
CA GLN A 13 -5.03 -7.51 -10.16
C GLN A 13 -4.99 -7.93 -8.69
N SER A 14 -3.86 -7.75 -7.99
CA SER A 14 -3.75 -8.09 -6.58
C SER A 14 -4.78 -7.31 -5.75
N ARG A 15 -4.91 -5.99 -6.01
CA ARG A 15 -5.86 -5.11 -5.31
C ARG A 15 -7.30 -5.51 -5.51
N ARG A 16 -7.72 -5.68 -6.76
CA ARG A 16 -9.08 -6.08 -7.12
C ARG A 16 -9.49 -7.38 -6.44
N GLN A 17 -8.55 -8.33 -6.34
CA GLN A 17 -8.78 -9.62 -5.69
C GLN A 17 -9.05 -9.47 -4.19
N VAL A 18 -8.16 -8.77 -3.46
CA VAL A 18 -8.29 -8.64 -1.99
C VAL A 18 -9.36 -7.62 -1.56
N SER A 19 -9.75 -6.70 -2.44
CA SER A 19 -10.84 -5.74 -2.23
C SER A 19 -12.22 -6.26 -2.69
N SER A 20 -12.32 -7.53 -3.09
CA SER A 20 -13.59 -8.14 -3.50
C SER A 20 -14.57 -8.27 -2.32
N PRO A 21 -15.88 -8.51 -2.57
CA PRO A 21 -16.81 -8.84 -1.49
C PRO A 21 -16.32 -10.04 -0.69
N ASN A 22 -16.31 -9.93 0.64
CA ASN A 22 -15.70 -10.89 1.58
C ASN A 22 -14.16 -11.00 1.49
N GLY A 23 -13.53 -10.03 0.83
CA GLY A 23 -12.08 -9.90 0.78
C GLY A 23 -11.50 -9.35 2.07
N LEU A 24 -10.17 -9.38 2.15
CA LEU A 24 -9.37 -8.88 3.25
C LEU A 24 -9.94 -7.65 3.98
N TYR A 25 -10.31 -6.62 3.23
CA TYR A 25 -10.68 -5.32 3.79
C TYR A 25 -12.10 -5.23 4.34
N THR A 26 -12.90 -6.30 4.29
CA THR A 26 -14.19 -6.36 4.99
C THR A 26 -14.08 -6.83 6.45
N HIS A 27 -12.87 -7.18 6.91
CA HIS A 27 -12.63 -7.75 8.24
C HIS A 27 -11.99 -6.74 9.20
N HIS A 28 -12.78 -6.16 10.09
CA HIS A 28 -12.32 -5.19 11.09
C HIS A 28 -11.90 -5.87 12.40
N SER A 29 -10.86 -6.71 12.33
CA SER A 29 -10.28 -7.40 13.49
C SER A 29 -8.75 -7.40 13.45
N ARG A 30 -8.13 -7.88 14.52
CA ARG A 30 -6.69 -8.13 14.59
C ARG A 30 -6.22 -9.06 13.46
N GLU A 31 -7.00 -10.07 13.13
CA GLU A 31 -6.76 -11.03 12.04
C GLU A 31 -6.83 -10.35 10.67
N GLY A 32 -7.75 -9.40 10.51
CA GLY A 32 -7.81 -8.54 9.32
C GLY A 32 -6.52 -7.72 9.15
N ILE A 33 -6.00 -7.15 10.24
CA ILE A 33 -4.72 -6.42 10.22
C ILE A 33 -3.55 -7.35 9.94
N PHE A 34 -3.49 -8.52 10.58
CA PHE A 34 -2.49 -9.54 10.27
C PHE A 34 -2.48 -9.88 8.78
N SER A 35 -3.67 -10.09 8.23
CA SER A 35 -3.86 -10.40 6.82
C SER A 35 -3.46 -9.24 5.91
N ALA A 36 -3.67 -7.99 6.32
CA ALA A 36 -3.20 -6.81 5.59
C ALA A 36 -1.67 -6.68 5.61
N LEU A 37 -1.04 -7.02 6.73
CA LEU A 37 0.41 -7.12 6.85
C LEU A 37 0.97 -8.25 5.97
N LEU A 38 0.33 -9.42 5.96
CA LEU A 38 0.69 -10.52 5.06
C LEU A 38 0.55 -10.11 3.59
N PHE A 39 -0.56 -9.46 3.22
CA PHE A 39 -0.77 -8.99 1.87
C PHE A 39 0.34 -8.03 1.44
N ARG A 40 0.54 -6.93 2.17
CA ARG A 40 1.54 -5.94 1.77
C ARG A 40 2.97 -6.39 1.97
N GLY A 41 3.25 -7.21 2.97
CA GLY A 41 4.58 -7.67 3.34
C GLY A 41 5.04 -8.95 2.68
N ILE A 42 4.14 -9.80 2.17
CA ILE A 42 4.47 -11.12 1.61
C ILE A 42 3.75 -11.37 0.28
N LEU A 43 2.40 -11.37 0.27
CA LEU A 43 1.59 -11.89 -0.84
C LEU A 43 1.31 -10.93 -2.00
N PHE A 44 1.59 -9.63 -1.86
CA PHE A 44 1.33 -8.69 -2.95
C PHE A 44 2.14 -9.07 -4.20
N ASN A 45 1.43 -9.23 -5.34
CA ASN A 45 1.98 -9.62 -6.63
C ASN A 45 2.77 -10.95 -6.58
N THR A 46 2.14 -11.99 -6.02
CA THR A 46 2.71 -13.35 -5.97
C THR A 46 1.87 -14.34 -6.75
N GLU A 47 2.53 -15.38 -7.27
CA GLU A 47 1.86 -16.49 -7.95
C GLU A 47 0.86 -17.17 -7.01
N ALA A 48 1.22 -17.35 -5.74
CA ALA A 48 0.33 -17.94 -4.75
C ALA A 48 -1.00 -17.18 -4.62
N LEU A 49 -0.97 -15.85 -4.58
CA LEU A 49 -2.20 -15.06 -4.52
C LEU A 49 -3.05 -15.27 -5.78
N HIS A 50 -2.43 -15.19 -6.96
CA HIS A 50 -3.15 -15.22 -8.23
C HIS A 50 -3.67 -16.60 -8.62
N GLU A 51 -2.88 -17.66 -8.46
CA GLU A 51 -3.27 -19.03 -8.82
C GLU A 51 -4.37 -19.56 -7.91
N THR A 52 -4.26 -19.34 -6.59
CA THR A 52 -5.24 -19.83 -5.61
C THR A 52 -6.52 -19.02 -5.59
N ARG A 53 -6.51 -17.80 -6.16
CA ARG A 53 -7.59 -16.81 -6.07
C ARG A 53 -7.98 -16.50 -4.61
N HIS A 54 -7.06 -16.68 -3.67
CA HIS A 54 -7.30 -16.44 -2.25
C HIS A 54 -7.63 -14.95 -2.01
N LEU A 55 -8.67 -14.66 -1.22
CA LEU A 55 -9.13 -13.27 -1.02
C LEU A 55 -8.28 -12.44 -0.04
N GLY A 56 -7.19 -13.02 0.42
CA GLY A 56 -6.17 -12.37 1.26
C GLY A 56 -6.45 -12.39 2.76
N PHE A 57 -7.65 -12.80 3.21
CA PHE A 57 -7.99 -12.92 4.63
C PHE A 57 -7.59 -14.27 5.21
N PHE A 58 -6.83 -14.25 6.30
CA PHE A 58 -6.45 -15.41 7.10
C PHE A 58 -6.96 -15.22 8.53
N GLU A 59 -7.89 -16.07 8.95
CA GLU A 59 -8.55 -15.98 10.27
C GLU A 59 -7.62 -16.33 11.45
N SER A 60 -6.47 -16.95 11.21
CA SER A 60 -5.49 -17.23 12.26
C SER A 60 -4.08 -17.43 11.70
N PHE A 61 -3.10 -17.42 12.60
CA PHE A 61 -1.73 -17.76 12.26
C PHE A 61 -1.59 -19.22 11.77
N GLU A 62 -2.40 -20.13 12.32
CA GLU A 62 -2.44 -21.54 11.94
C GLU A 62 -2.97 -21.70 10.52
N ILE A 63 -4.01 -20.98 10.13
CA ILE A 63 -4.55 -21.02 8.75
C ILE A 63 -3.53 -20.49 7.74
N TRP A 64 -2.83 -19.40 8.08
CA TRP A 64 -1.68 -18.95 7.27
C TRP A 64 -0.57 -20.02 7.18
N THR A 65 -0.24 -20.66 8.30
CA THR A 65 0.79 -21.71 8.33
C THR A 65 0.40 -22.91 7.47
N GLN A 66 -0.87 -23.31 7.49
CA GLN A 66 -1.42 -24.36 6.63
C GLN A 66 -1.35 -23.97 5.16
N PHE A 67 -1.72 -22.73 4.80
CA PHE A 67 -1.61 -22.22 3.44
C PHE A 67 -0.15 -22.31 2.92
N LYS A 68 0.83 -21.91 3.75
CA LYS A 68 2.24 -22.07 3.38
C LYS A 68 2.65 -23.53 3.22
N ALA A 69 2.22 -24.41 4.12
CA ALA A 69 2.57 -25.82 4.09
C ALA A 69 2.01 -26.52 2.84
N GLN A 70 0.80 -26.15 2.40
CA GLN A 70 0.18 -26.66 1.17
C GLN A 70 0.94 -26.29 -0.12
N HIS A 71 1.84 -25.31 -0.04
CA HIS A 71 2.59 -24.78 -1.18
C HIS A 71 4.11 -24.82 -0.98
N ALA A 72 4.59 -25.59 0.00
CA ALA A 72 6.00 -25.64 0.36
C ALA A 72 6.90 -26.15 -0.78
N ASP A 73 6.37 -27.02 -1.64
CA ASP A 73 7.05 -27.61 -2.80
C ASP A 73 7.29 -26.59 -3.94
N ARG A 74 6.54 -25.48 -3.98
CA ARG A 74 6.66 -24.42 -4.99
C ARG A 74 7.79 -23.42 -4.71
N GLY A 75 8.34 -23.43 -3.49
CA GLY A 75 9.46 -22.58 -3.07
C GLY A 75 9.07 -21.14 -2.68
N GLU A 76 10.03 -20.41 -2.09
CA GLU A 76 9.81 -19.09 -1.47
C GLU A 76 9.20 -18.05 -2.41
N LYS A 77 9.65 -18.01 -3.67
CA LYS A 77 9.19 -17.01 -4.65
C LYS A 77 7.72 -17.13 -5.02
N TYR A 78 7.15 -18.33 -4.87
CA TYR A 78 5.73 -18.57 -5.12
C TYR A 78 4.87 -17.83 -4.09
N ILE A 79 5.28 -17.84 -2.81
CA ILE A 79 4.55 -17.24 -1.68
C ILE A 79 4.95 -15.78 -1.45
N CYS A 80 6.21 -15.43 -1.71
CA CYS A 80 6.75 -14.09 -1.47
C CYS A 80 7.50 -13.59 -2.70
N ASN A 81 7.04 -12.49 -3.28
CA ASN A 81 7.78 -11.78 -4.33
C ASN A 81 8.69 -10.75 -3.66
N PRO A 82 10.01 -11.01 -3.51
CA PRO A 82 10.90 -10.08 -2.82
C PRO A 82 10.99 -8.74 -3.53
N CYS A 83 10.78 -8.68 -4.84
CA CYS A 83 10.97 -7.45 -5.63
C CYS A 83 9.66 -6.70 -5.92
N ALA A 84 8.56 -6.99 -5.19
CA ALA A 84 7.24 -6.43 -5.50
C ALA A 84 7.18 -4.88 -5.48
N TYR A 85 8.07 -4.23 -4.74
CA TYR A 85 8.21 -2.76 -4.66
C TYR A 85 9.59 -2.27 -5.10
N GLY A 86 10.30 -3.06 -5.91
CA GLY A 86 11.71 -2.87 -6.23
C GLY A 86 12.63 -3.69 -5.33
N THR A 87 13.94 -3.53 -5.49
CA THR A 87 14.95 -4.32 -4.79
C THR A 87 14.90 -4.12 -3.27
N THR A 88 14.71 -5.18 -2.50
CA THR A 88 14.75 -5.16 -1.02
C THR A 88 15.45 -6.40 -0.47
N LYS A 89 15.96 -6.29 0.76
CA LYS A 89 16.53 -7.40 1.54
C LYS A 89 15.61 -7.87 2.68
N GLY A 90 14.52 -7.15 2.96
CA GLY A 90 13.68 -7.36 4.16
C GLY A 90 12.36 -8.09 3.91
N ARG A 91 12.02 -8.41 2.66
CA ARG A 91 10.74 -9.02 2.28
C ARG A 91 10.89 -10.53 2.08
N VAL A 92 10.44 -11.30 3.07
CA VAL A 92 10.53 -12.78 3.12
C VAL A 92 9.31 -13.35 3.83
N SER A 93 8.89 -14.56 3.47
CA SER A 93 7.71 -15.26 4.01
C SER A 93 7.82 -15.64 5.49
N THR A 94 9.04 -15.62 6.04
CA THR A 94 9.35 -15.93 7.44
C THR A 94 9.15 -14.75 8.39
N ASN A 95 8.77 -13.57 7.87
CA ASN A 95 8.38 -12.43 8.69
C ASN A 95 6.96 -12.54 9.27
N ASP A 96 6.21 -13.58 8.90
CA ASP A 96 4.85 -13.84 9.33
C ASP A 96 4.64 -13.85 10.85
N LYS A 97 5.55 -14.46 11.61
CA LYS A 97 5.49 -14.43 13.09
C LYS A 97 5.59 -13.00 13.63
N ASN A 98 6.46 -12.19 13.04
CA ASN A 98 6.59 -10.79 13.43
C ASN A 98 5.30 -10.03 13.07
N PHE A 99 4.67 -10.33 11.94
CA PHE A 99 3.40 -9.70 11.56
C PHE A 99 2.24 -10.12 12.45
N TRP A 100 2.20 -11.36 12.94
CA TRP A 100 1.19 -11.80 13.90
C TRP A 100 1.32 -11.06 15.24
N ILE A 101 2.54 -10.85 15.73
CA ILE A 101 2.77 -10.06 16.94
C ILE A 101 2.43 -8.58 16.66
N ALA A 102 2.93 -8.04 15.55
CA ALA A 102 2.74 -6.64 15.19
C ALA A 102 1.28 -6.29 14.89
N SER A 103 0.45 -7.24 14.45
CA SER A 103 -0.97 -7.00 14.18
C SER A 103 -1.74 -6.64 15.44
N GLU A 104 -1.36 -7.20 16.59
CA GLU A 104 -1.99 -6.85 17.87
C GLU A 104 -1.69 -5.40 18.25
N ILE A 105 -0.41 -5.02 18.20
CA ILE A 105 0.04 -3.67 18.52
C ILE A 105 -0.56 -2.65 17.56
N LEU A 106 -0.62 -2.97 16.25
CA LEU A 106 -1.25 -2.10 15.27
C LEU A 106 -2.77 -2.02 15.47
N PHE A 107 -3.44 -3.11 15.82
CA PHE A 107 -4.86 -3.12 16.14
C PHE A 107 -5.20 -2.22 17.32
N GLU A 108 -4.41 -2.29 18.39
CA GLU A 108 -4.53 -1.38 19.54
C GLU A 108 -4.28 0.08 19.12
N LYS A 109 -3.23 0.34 18.32
CA LYS A 109 -2.90 1.68 17.85
C LYS A 109 -4.03 2.30 17.01
N LEU A 110 -4.75 1.48 16.24
CA LEU A 110 -5.89 1.89 15.43
C LEU A 110 -7.16 2.18 16.25
N GLN A 111 -7.19 1.85 17.55
CA GLN A 111 -8.28 2.24 18.44
C GLN A 111 -8.17 3.70 18.93
N ASP A 112 -7.06 4.38 18.64
CA ASP A 112 -6.88 5.79 19.02
C ASP A 112 -7.86 6.68 18.23
N PRO A 113 -8.78 7.40 18.89
CA PRO A 113 -9.77 8.24 18.20
C PRO A 113 -9.13 9.44 17.48
N ASN A 114 -7.89 9.79 17.82
CA ASN A 114 -7.15 10.89 17.18
C ASN A 114 -6.14 10.37 16.13
N ILE A 115 -6.28 9.12 15.70
CA ILE A 115 -5.35 8.54 14.73
C ILE A 115 -5.44 9.27 13.39
N SER A 116 -4.28 9.55 12.80
CA SER A 116 -4.17 10.15 11.47
C SER A 116 -3.45 9.23 10.49
N PHE A 117 -3.61 9.51 9.19
CA PHE A 117 -2.88 8.83 8.13
C PHE A 117 -1.38 8.88 8.36
N THR A 118 -0.84 10.08 8.56
CA THR A 118 0.59 10.29 8.79
C THR A 118 1.08 9.57 10.05
N THR A 119 0.29 9.54 11.12
CA THR A 119 0.66 8.82 12.36
C THR A 119 0.81 7.32 12.12
N ILE A 120 -0.14 6.67 11.44
CA ILE A 120 -0.02 5.22 11.15
C ILE A 120 1.12 4.94 10.18
N TRP A 121 1.28 5.75 9.14
CA TRP A 121 2.38 5.58 8.21
C TRP A 121 3.74 5.63 8.93
N GLN A 122 3.98 6.69 9.72
CA GLN A 122 5.22 6.83 10.49
C GLN A 122 5.39 5.73 11.53
N PHE A 123 4.30 5.29 12.17
CA PHE A 123 4.34 4.19 13.14
C PHE A 123 4.84 2.91 12.48
N VAL A 124 4.28 2.52 11.32
CA VAL A 124 4.69 1.30 10.61
C VAL A 124 6.16 1.36 10.16
N VAL A 125 6.65 2.54 9.76
CA VAL A 125 8.06 2.72 9.37
C VAL A 125 9.00 2.61 10.58
N ASN A 126 8.64 3.24 11.70
CA ASN A 126 9.57 3.55 12.78
C ASN A 126 9.42 2.67 14.01
N ALA A 127 8.30 1.95 14.19
CA ALA A 127 8.09 1.11 15.35
C ALA A 127 9.21 0.07 15.52
N ARG A 128 9.68 -0.08 16.76
CA ARG A 128 10.70 -1.02 17.17
C ARG A 128 10.23 -1.80 18.39
N ASP A 129 10.71 -3.03 18.53
CA ASP A 129 10.57 -3.78 19.77
C ASP A 129 11.57 -3.31 20.85
N HIS A 130 11.50 -3.91 22.03
CA HIS A 130 12.40 -3.62 23.15
C HIS A 130 13.86 -4.01 22.89
N HIS A 131 14.14 -4.76 21.83
CA HIS A 131 15.48 -5.09 21.35
C HIS A 131 15.93 -4.19 20.19
N ASN A 132 15.22 -3.09 19.93
CA ASN A 132 15.46 -2.15 18.84
C ASN A 132 15.39 -2.77 17.43
N LYS A 133 14.66 -3.88 17.26
CA LYS A 133 14.39 -4.49 15.95
C LYS A 133 13.11 -3.91 15.34
N LYS A 134 13.04 -3.81 14.01
CA LYS A 134 11.82 -3.35 13.32
C LYS A 134 10.65 -4.25 13.68
N LEU A 135 9.56 -3.64 14.15
CA LEU A 135 8.32 -4.37 14.39
C LEU A 135 7.70 -4.87 13.07
N PHE A 136 7.87 -4.09 12.00
CA PHE A 136 7.41 -4.39 10.64
C PHE A 136 8.61 -4.59 9.69
N PRO A 137 9.26 -5.77 9.70
CA PRO A 137 10.56 -5.98 9.02
C PRO A 137 10.53 -5.82 7.49
N SER A 138 9.40 -6.08 6.83
CA SER A 138 9.27 -5.88 5.37
C SER A 138 8.84 -4.48 4.96
N PHE A 139 8.56 -3.60 5.93
CA PHE A 139 7.95 -2.30 5.66
C PHE A 139 9.01 -1.18 5.69
N GLY A 140 9.39 -0.71 4.51
CA GLY A 140 10.01 0.61 4.30
C GLY A 140 8.94 1.66 3.99
N ASP A 141 9.36 2.91 3.72
CA ASP A 141 8.45 4.04 3.55
C ASP A 141 7.33 3.78 2.54
N LEU A 142 7.67 3.28 1.35
CA LEU A 142 6.69 3.00 0.29
C LEU A 142 5.67 1.92 0.69
N SER A 143 6.14 0.76 1.15
CA SER A 143 5.26 -0.33 1.57
C SER A 143 4.40 0.02 2.79
N ALA A 144 4.92 0.85 3.68
CA ALA A 144 4.18 1.36 4.83
C ALA A 144 3.10 2.34 4.37
N TYR A 145 3.42 3.28 3.47
CA TYR A 145 2.46 4.18 2.84
C TYR A 145 1.32 3.38 2.19
N LEU A 146 1.67 2.38 1.37
CA LEU A 146 0.68 1.56 0.67
C LEU A 146 -0.23 0.76 1.62
N LEU A 147 0.29 0.28 2.76
CA LEU A 147 -0.52 -0.33 3.81
C LEU A 147 -1.46 0.71 4.44
N THR A 148 -0.97 1.89 4.77
CA THR A 148 -1.80 2.97 5.33
C THR A 148 -2.92 3.36 4.38
N VAL A 149 -2.64 3.49 3.08
CA VAL A 149 -3.67 3.71 2.04
C VAL A 149 -4.72 2.60 2.06
N ASP A 150 -4.32 1.34 2.18
CA ASP A 150 -5.27 0.23 2.25
C ASP A 150 -6.15 0.30 3.50
N LEU A 151 -5.56 0.66 4.65
CA LEU A 151 -6.29 0.85 5.90
C LEU A 151 -7.28 2.02 5.81
N THR A 152 -6.96 3.08 5.06
CA THR A 152 -7.89 4.18 4.76
C THR A 152 -9.08 3.69 3.92
N TYR A 153 -8.85 2.95 2.83
CA TYR A 153 -9.95 2.39 2.04
C TYR A 153 -10.82 1.43 2.85
N ALA A 154 -10.19 0.67 3.76
CA ALA A 154 -10.85 -0.22 4.70
C ALA A 154 -11.46 0.51 5.92
N GLN A 155 -11.46 1.85 5.96
CA GLN A 155 -12.06 2.66 7.02
C GLN A 155 -11.52 2.38 8.44
N TRP A 156 -10.30 1.86 8.56
CA TRP A 156 -9.60 1.74 9.83
C TRP A 156 -9.06 3.07 10.35
N ILE A 157 -8.80 4.01 9.44
CA ILE A 157 -8.30 5.34 9.74
C ILE A 157 -9.02 6.39 8.88
N PRO A 158 -9.05 7.65 9.34
CA PRO A 158 -9.58 8.74 8.54
C PRO A 158 -8.90 8.89 7.19
N TRP A 159 -9.63 9.45 6.24
CA TRP A 159 -9.06 9.88 4.96
C TRP A 159 -8.08 11.03 5.18
N PRO A 160 -6.86 10.98 4.60
CA PRO A 160 -5.97 12.12 4.62
C PRO A 160 -6.55 13.24 3.75
N ASP A 161 -6.15 14.47 4.06
CA ASP A 161 -6.38 15.56 3.13
C ASP A 161 -5.41 15.50 1.93
N LEU A 162 -5.66 16.38 0.95
CA LEU A 162 -4.84 16.44 -0.26
C LEU A 162 -3.40 16.88 0.03
N ASP A 163 -3.18 17.70 1.06
CA ASP A 163 -1.84 18.17 1.43
C ASP A 163 -1.02 17.04 2.06
N GLU A 164 -1.61 16.15 2.87
CA GLU A 164 -0.97 14.96 3.41
C GLU A 164 -0.52 13.99 2.29
N VAL A 165 -1.37 13.77 1.28
CA VAL A 165 -1.02 12.92 0.13
C VAL A 165 0.09 13.56 -0.70
N ALA A 166 -0.01 14.86 -0.98
CA ALA A 166 1.00 15.60 -1.71
C ALA A 166 2.35 15.63 -0.96
N GLN A 167 2.31 15.75 0.37
CA GLN A 167 3.48 15.63 1.23
C GLN A 167 4.12 14.24 1.12
N ALA A 168 3.31 13.19 1.05
CA ALA A 168 3.81 11.82 0.88
C ALA A 168 4.56 11.67 -0.45
N VAL A 169 4.10 12.30 -1.53
CA VAL A 169 4.80 12.33 -2.83
C VAL A 169 6.21 12.91 -2.68
N PHE A 170 6.35 14.03 -1.98
CA PHE A 170 7.64 14.65 -1.70
C PHE A 170 8.54 13.75 -0.85
N VAL A 171 8.02 13.21 0.26
CA VAL A 171 8.80 12.39 1.21
C VAL A 171 9.27 11.09 0.57
N LEU A 172 8.42 10.43 -0.21
CA LEU A 172 8.79 9.18 -0.88
C LEU A 172 9.82 9.43 -1.99
N ALA A 173 9.72 10.57 -2.71
CA ALA A 173 10.59 10.94 -3.82
C ALA A 173 10.78 9.77 -4.82
N LYS A 174 9.67 9.11 -5.19
CA LYS A 174 9.64 7.95 -6.12
C LYS A 174 8.92 8.31 -7.43
N GLY A 175 8.18 7.35 -8.00
CA GLY A 175 7.59 7.47 -9.32
C GLY A 175 6.65 8.65 -9.47
N ALA A 176 5.86 8.98 -8.44
CA ALA A 176 4.89 10.08 -8.52
C ALA A 176 5.57 11.43 -8.76
N LEU A 177 6.68 11.68 -8.06
CA LEU A 177 7.51 12.87 -8.26
C LEU A 177 8.09 12.91 -9.67
N HIS A 178 8.69 11.81 -10.16
CA HIS A 178 9.18 11.75 -11.53
C HIS A 178 8.06 11.97 -12.57
N GLY A 179 6.85 11.50 -12.27
CA GLY A 179 5.66 11.77 -13.06
C GLY A 179 5.38 13.27 -13.16
N LEU A 180 5.36 13.98 -12.03
CA LEU A 180 5.17 15.44 -11.98
C LEU A 180 6.27 16.18 -12.76
N GLN A 181 7.52 15.73 -12.65
CA GLN A 181 8.64 16.29 -13.41
C GLN A 181 8.47 16.09 -14.92
N LYS A 182 8.05 14.90 -15.34
CA LYS A 182 7.85 14.56 -16.75
C LYS A 182 6.75 15.39 -17.41
N ILE A 183 5.72 15.79 -16.66
CA ILE A 183 4.65 16.67 -17.14
C ILE A 183 4.95 18.16 -16.92
N GLY A 184 6.13 18.52 -16.43
CA GLY A 184 6.59 19.90 -16.28
C GLY A 184 5.94 20.66 -15.13
N LEU A 185 5.34 19.97 -14.15
CA LEU A 185 4.74 20.61 -12.97
C LEU A 185 5.73 20.81 -11.82
N VAL A 186 6.85 20.08 -11.86
CA VAL A 186 7.95 20.19 -10.90
C VAL A 186 9.26 20.17 -11.67
N SER A 187 10.23 20.96 -11.26
CA SER A 187 11.57 20.98 -11.83
C SER A 187 12.30 19.65 -11.66
N ALA A 188 12.97 19.22 -12.72
CA ALA A 188 13.81 18.02 -12.71
C ALA A 188 15.15 18.24 -11.99
N ASP A 189 15.68 19.47 -12.04
CA ASP A 189 17.04 19.78 -11.57
C ASP A 189 17.07 20.12 -10.07
N SER A 190 16.08 20.89 -9.60
CA SER A 190 15.97 21.32 -8.22
C SER A 190 14.53 21.66 -7.89
N TYR A 191 13.98 21.06 -6.85
CA TYR A 191 12.59 21.28 -6.43
C TYR A 191 12.48 21.47 -4.92
N THR A 192 11.46 22.20 -4.49
CA THR A 192 11.13 22.33 -3.06
C THR A 192 9.94 21.47 -2.68
N LYS A 193 9.69 21.32 -1.37
CA LYS A 193 8.49 20.68 -0.86
C LYS A 193 7.23 21.39 -1.35
N GLU A 194 7.23 22.72 -1.30
CA GLU A 194 6.10 23.56 -1.69
C GLU A 194 5.78 23.39 -3.18
N GLU A 195 6.81 23.32 -4.02
CA GLU A 195 6.66 23.08 -5.46
C GLU A 195 6.01 21.73 -5.75
N VAL A 196 6.46 20.66 -5.09
CA VAL A 196 5.87 19.31 -5.26
C VAL A 196 4.43 19.29 -4.78
N VAL A 197 4.14 19.92 -3.62
CA VAL A 197 2.80 19.95 -3.06
C VAL A 197 1.83 20.70 -3.97
N GLU A 198 2.18 21.89 -4.43
CA GLU A 198 1.33 22.67 -5.32
C GLU A 198 1.20 22.04 -6.71
N GLY A 199 2.28 21.47 -7.26
CA GLY A 199 2.24 20.74 -8.53
C GLY A 199 1.29 19.54 -8.49
N PHE A 200 1.31 18.76 -7.41
CA PHE A 200 0.39 17.65 -7.21
C PHE A 200 -1.07 18.11 -7.09
N LYS A 201 -1.32 19.15 -6.27
CA LYS A 201 -2.67 19.71 -6.08
C LYS A 201 -3.25 20.28 -7.36
N MET A 202 -2.43 20.97 -8.14
CA MET A 202 -2.84 21.54 -9.42
C MET A 202 -3.25 20.43 -10.40
N LEU A 203 -2.48 19.35 -10.49
CA LEU A 203 -2.85 18.20 -11.32
C LEU A 203 -4.15 17.56 -10.84
N TYR A 204 -4.29 17.32 -9.53
CA TYR A 204 -5.49 16.71 -8.97
C TYR A 204 -6.74 17.54 -9.32
N ARG A 205 -6.71 18.85 -9.08
CA ARG A 205 -7.82 19.76 -9.39
C ARG A 205 -8.11 19.81 -10.89
N PHE A 206 -7.07 19.87 -11.73
CA PHE A 206 -7.22 19.84 -13.18
C PHE A 206 -7.98 18.59 -13.64
N LEU A 207 -7.59 17.41 -13.15
CA LEU A 207 -8.27 16.14 -13.47
C LEU A 207 -9.69 16.08 -12.90
N ASP A 208 -9.90 16.61 -11.70
CA ASP A 208 -11.23 16.62 -11.08
C ASP A 208 -12.21 17.55 -11.80
N GLU A 209 -11.73 18.69 -12.27
CA GLU A 209 -12.55 19.69 -12.95
C GLU A 209 -12.74 19.40 -14.45
N ASP A 210 -11.90 18.54 -15.06
CA ASP A 210 -11.98 18.22 -16.49
C ASP A 210 -13.30 17.47 -16.84
N PRO A 211 -14.18 18.09 -17.65
CA PRO A 211 -15.43 17.45 -18.08
C PRO A 211 -15.22 16.15 -18.86
N LYS A 212 -14.10 16.00 -19.57
CA LYS A 212 -13.76 14.79 -20.34
C LYS A 212 -13.36 13.65 -19.42
N PHE A 213 -12.78 13.97 -18.27
CA PHE A 213 -12.35 12.98 -17.30
C PHE A 213 -13.50 12.45 -16.44
N LYS A 214 -14.64 13.17 -16.39
CA LYS A 214 -15.82 12.82 -15.60
C LYS A 214 -16.29 11.36 -15.75
N THR A 215 -16.36 10.85 -16.99
CA THR A 215 -16.78 9.45 -17.24
C THR A 215 -15.73 8.46 -16.74
N ILE A 216 -14.45 8.78 -16.86
CA ILE A 216 -13.35 7.93 -16.37
C ILE A 216 -13.38 7.89 -14.84
N LYS A 217 -13.62 9.01 -14.16
CA LYS A 217 -13.70 9.08 -12.69
C LYS A 217 -14.69 8.09 -12.09
N GLN A 218 -15.82 7.87 -12.76
CA GLN A 218 -16.84 6.91 -12.33
C GLN A 218 -16.36 5.45 -12.39
N ALA A 219 -15.39 5.15 -13.26
CA ALA A 219 -14.91 3.79 -13.48
C ALA A 219 -13.65 3.43 -12.67
N VAL A 220 -12.91 4.42 -12.13
CA VAL A 220 -11.53 4.20 -11.65
C VAL A 220 -11.26 4.51 -10.18
N VAL A 221 -12.31 4.76 -9.37
CA VAL A 221 -12.19 5.24 -7.97
C VAL A 221 -11.26 6.46 -7.92
N PHE A 222 -11.77 7.60 -8.39
CA PHE A 222 -11.00 8.84 -8.44
C PHE A 222 -10.81 9.44 -7.05
N ASP A 223 -9.56 9.46 -6.59
CA ASP A 223 -9.12 10.05 -5.34
C ASP A 223 -7.61 10.42 -5.42
N PRO A 224 -7.04 11.10 -4.40
CA PRO A 224 -5.64 11.49 -4.41
C PRO A 224 -4.65 10.31 -4.53
N PHE A 225 -4.96 9.15 -3.96
CA PHE A 225 -4.09 7.97 -4.05
C PHE A 225 -4.06 7.40 -5.47
N MET A 226 -5.19 7.45 -6.18
CA MET A 226 -5.27 7.05 -7.58
C MET A 226 -4.36 7.95 -8.44
N VAL A 227 -4.41 9.27 -8.23
CA VAL A 227 -3.55 10.23 -8.98
C VAL A 227 -2.07 10.01 -8.68
N GLU A 228 -1.69 9.82 -7.42
CA GLU A 228 -0.31 9.47 -7.02
C GLU A 228 0.17 8.21 -7.74
N HIS A 229 -0.63 7.14 -7.70
CA HIS A 229 -0.28 5.87 -8.32
C HIS A 229 -0.21 5.97 -9.84
N ALA A 230 -1.09 6.74 -10.48
CA ALA A 230 -1.07 6.98 -11.92
C ALA A 230 0.22 7.69 -12.36
N LEU A 231 0.65 8.71 -11.62
CA LEU A 231 1.93 9.40 -11.85
C LEU A 231 3.12 8.42 -11.73
N CYS A 232 3.09 7.54 -10.73
CA CYS A 232 4.07 6.46 -10.55
C CYS A 232 4.16 5.51 -11.77
N LYS A 233 3.11 5.36 -12.58
CA LYS A 233 3.14 4.56 -13.81
C LYS A 233 3.61 5.36 -15.02
N MET A 234 3.29 6.65 -15.08
CA MET A 234 3.75 7.53 -16.16
C MET A 234 5.26 7.76 -16.15
N SER A 235 5.91 7.63 -15.00
CA SER A 235 7.36 7.76 -14.87
C SER A 235 8.15 6.54 -15.36
N LYS A 236 7.47 5.42 -15.64
CA LYS A 236 8.08 4.24 -16.27
C LYS A 236 8.16 4.42 -17.78
#